data_AF-A0A5D2A7H0-F1
#
_entry.id   AF-A0A5D2A7H0-F1
#
_cell.length_a   1.000
_cell.length_b   1.000
_cell.length_c   1.000
_cell.angle_alpha   90.00
_cell.angle_beta   90.00
_cell.angle_gamma   90.00
#
_symmetry.space_group_name_H-M   'P 1'
#
loop_
_entity.id
_entity.type
_entity.pdbx_description
1 polymer ?
#
loop_
_entity_poly.entity_id
_entity_poly.type
_entity_poly.pdbx_seq_one_letter_code
_entity_poly.pdbx_strand_id
1 'polypeptide(L)' 'MKNFVICFALINIFVVQVVAFARNGVTYIHPWVLDPCKRPSGPHLCCHPRPKSAATQANTYNRGCSRHHGCRQGGMKV' A
#
# COMPACT_ATOMS: atom_id res chain seq x y z
N MET A 1 9.18 -40.32 -31.09
CA MET A 1 10.05 -39.61 -30.11
C MET A 1 10.48 -38.24 -30.62
N LYS A 2 11.20 -38.13 -31.75
CA LYS A 2 11.79 -36.87 -32.25
C LYS A 2 10.78 -35.75 -32.49
N ASN A 3 9.63 -36.06 -33.10
CA ASN A 3 8.59 -35.07 -33.38
C ASN A 3 7.92 -34.53 -32.10
N PHE A 4 7.80 -35.36 -31.05
CA PHE A 4 7.27 -34.93 -29.76
C PHE A 4 8.24 -33.99 -29.04
N VAL A 5 9.55 -34.28 -29.08
CA VAL A 5 10.58 -33.40 -28.49
C VAL A 5 10.58 -32.03 -29.16
N ILE A 6 10.46 -32.00 -30.49
CA ILE A 6 10.35 -30.74 -31.25
C ILE A 6 9.08 -29.99 -30.84
N CYS A 7 7.95 -30.68 -30.72
CA CYS A 7 6.68 -30.06 -30.33
C CYS A 7 6.75 -29.45 -28.92
N PHE A 8 7.30 -30.18 -27.94
CA PHE A 8 7.51 -29.65 -26.59
C PHE A 8 8.46 -28.46 -26.56
N ALA A 9 9.53 -28.47 -27.35
CA ALA A 9 10.46 -27.35 -27.43
C ALA A 9 9.77 -26.07 -27.93
N LEU A 10 8.93 -26.18 -28.96
CA LEU A 10 8.18 -25.05 -29.51
C LEU A 10 7.17 -24.47 -28.51
N ILE A 11 6.46 -25.32 -27.77
CA ILE A 11 5.49 -24.88 -26.74
C ILE A 11 6.21 -24.11 -25.63
N ASN A 12 7.36 -24.59 -25.17
CA ASN A 12 8.12 -23.91 -24.12
C ASN A 12 8.61 -22.52 -24.57
N ILE A 13 9.11 -22.40 -25.80
CA ILE A 13 9.51 -21.10 -26.38
C ILE A 13 8.32 -20.14 -26.42
N PHE A 14 7.16 -20.62 -26.89
CA PHE A 14 5.95 -19.81 -26.98
C PHE A 14 5.47 -19.32 -25.61
N VAL A 15 5.42 -20.20 -24.61
CA VAL A 15 5.02 -19.84 -23.24
C VAL A 15 5.96 -18.81 -22.63
N VAL A 16 7.29 -18.99 -22.80
CA VAL A 16 8.29 -18.03 -22.29
C VAL A 16 8.12 -16.66 -22.94
N GLN A 17 7.87 -16.61 -24.26
CA GLN A 17 7.61 -15.35 -24.96
C GLN A 17 6.34 -14.68 -24.44
N VAL A 18 5.21 -15.40 -24.35
CA VAL A 18 3.94 -14.85 -23.84
C VAL A 18 4.09 -14.31 -22.42
N VAL A 19 4.80 -15.03 -21.54
CA VAL A 19 5.07 -14.57 -20.16
C VAL A 19 5.96 -13.32 -20.16
N ALA A 20 6.99 -13.26 -21.01
CA ALA A 20 7.86 -12.09 -21.12
C ALA A 20 7.10 -10.86 -21.64
N PHE A 21 6.26 -11.02 -22.68
CA PHE A 21 5.41 -9.96 -23.21
C PHE A 21 4.36 -9.50 -22.18
N ALA A 22 3.74 -10.44 -21.45
CA ALA A 22 2.79 -10.10 -20.38
C ALA A 22 3.47 -9.29 -19.28
N ARG A 23 4.70 -9.63 -18.87
CA ARG A 23 5.47 -8.86 -17.88
C ARG A 23 5.84 -7.47 -18.36
N ASN A 24 6.15 -7.30 -19.64
CA ASN A 24 6.43 -5.99 -20.24
C ASN A 24 5.16 -5.12 -20.36
N GLY A 25 3.97 -5.75 -20.37
CA GLY A 25 2.67 -5.09 -20.35
C GLY A 25 2.10 -4.83 -18.95
N VAL A 26 2.77 -5.26 -17.87
CA VAL A 26 2.36 -4.93 -16.50
C VAL A 26 2.68 -3.46 -16.26
N THR A 27 1.69 -2.60 -16.47
CA THR A 27 1.70 -1.25 -15.93
C THR A 27 1.60 -1.34 -14.43
N TYR A 28 2.74 -1.26 -13.74
CA TYR A 28 2.74 -1.15 -12.29
C TYR A 28 1.92 0.08 -11.92
N ILE A 29 0.95 -0.11 -11.03
CA ILE A 29 0.23 1.01 -10.44
C ILE A 29 1.27 1.89 -9.78
N HIS A 30 1.29 3.15 -10.18
CA HIS A 30 2.25 4.09 -9.66
C HIS A 30 2.14 4.16 -8.12
N PRO A 31 3.25 4.15 -7.38
CA PRO A 31 3.22 4.05 -5.91
C PRO A 31 2.38 5.14 -5.22
N TRP A 32 2.25 6.31 -5.83
CA TRP A 32 1.46 7.42 -5.30
C TRP A 32 -0.05 7.20 -5.35
N VAL A 33 -0.53 6.24 -6.15
CA VAL A 33 -1.94 5.86 -6.19
C VAL A 33 -2.32 5.08 -4.93
N LEU A 34 -1.39 4.25 -4.44
CA LEU A 34 -1.56 3.49 -3.20
C LEU A 34 -1.26 4.34 -1.97
N ASP A 35 -0.22 5.17 -2.04
CA ASP A 35 0.22 6.02 -0.93
C ASP A 35 0.40 7.46 -1.42
N PRO A 36 -0.59 8.34 -1.18
CA PRO A 36 -0.52 9.75 -1.57
C PRO A 36 0.74 10.46 -1.04
N CYS A 37 1.32 10.03 0.08
CA CYS A 37 2.54 10.62 0.65
C CYS A 37 3.79 10.34 -0.19
N LYS A 38 3.78 9.33 -1.06
CA LYS A 38 4.87 9.03 -2.00
C LYS A 38 4.79 9.83 -3.29
N ARG A 39 3.78 10.70 -3.44
CA ARG A 39 3.62 11.52 -4.64
C ARG A 39 4.78 12.52 -4.76
N PRO A 40 5.44 12.62 -5.93
CA PRO A 40 6.43 13.65 -6.17
C PRO A 40 5.72 15.01 -6.31
N SER A 41 5.61 15.75 -5.20
CA SER A 41 5.13 17.14 -5.14
C SER A 41 5.13 17.59 -3.69
N GLY A 42 6.08 18.44 -3.30
CA GLY A 42 6.06 19.20 -2.03
C GLY A 42 5.76 18.41 -0.74
N PRO A 43 5.57 19.13 0.38
CA PRO A 43 5.04 18.53 1.61
C PRO A 43 3.54 18.31 1.46
N HIS A 44 3.11 17.06 1.55
CA HIS A 44 1.69 16.68 1.57
C HIS A 44 1.10 16.91 2.95
N LEU A 45 -0.07 17.53 3.03
CA LEU A 45 -0.82 17.65 4.29
C LEU A 45 -1.09 16.24 4.86
N CYS A 46 -0.95 16.10 6.17
CA CYS A 46 -1.13 14.83 6.92
C CYS A 46 -0.06 13.75 6.67
N CYS A 47 0.95 14.00 5.85
CA CYS A 47 2.09 13.09 5.69
C CYS A 47 3.20 13.43 6.68
N HIS A 48 3.81 12.40 7.28
CA HIS A 48 4.90 12.64 8.22
C HIS A 48 6.13 13.17 7.46
N PRO A 49 6.79 14.26 7.92
CA PRO A 49 7.99 14.80 7.28
C PRO A 49 9.19 13.83 7.24
N ARG A 50 9.07 12.68 7.92
CA ARG A 50 10.08 11.64 7.98
C ARG A 50 9.44 10.33 7.54
N PRO A 51 9.72 9.83 6.33
CA PRO A 51 9.02 8.67 5.76
C PRO A 51 9.29 7.34 6.49
N LYS A 52 10.29 7.28 7.38
CA LYS A 52 10.63 6.10 8.20
C LYS A 52 10.31 6.26 9.69
N SER A 53 9.58 7.31 10.05
CA SER A 53 9.16 7.50 11.44
C SER A 53 8.07 6.50 11.83
N ALA A 54 7.92 6.26 13.13
CA ALA A 54 6.79 5.50 13.64
C ALA A 54 5.48 6.26 13.35
N ALA A 55 4.39 5.51 13.19
CA ALA A 55 3.07 6.12 13.04
C ALA A 55 2.73 6.97 14.27
N THR A 56 2.44 8.24 14.05
CA THR A 56 2.03 9.17 15.10
C THR A 56 0.51 9.23 15.13
N GLN A 57 -0.06 9.29 16.33
CA GLN A 57 -1.49 9.50 16.52
C GLN A 57 -1.89 10.85 15.90
N ALA A 58 -2.80 10.83 14.93
CA ALA A 58 -3.24 12.05 14.24
C ALA A 58 -4.03 13.00 15.16
N ASN A 59 -4.81 12.45 16.10
CA ASN A 59 -5.64 13.21 17.02
C ASN A 59 -5.56 12.60 18.41
N THR A 60 -5.37 13.41 19.44
CA THR A 60 -5.55 12.99 20.84
C THR A 60 -7.00 12.55 21.03
N TYR A 61 -7.21 11.24 21.19
CA TYR A 61 -8.54 10.70 21.37
C TYR A 61 -8.91 10.69 22.86
N ASN A 62 -9.48 11.79 23.33
CA ASN A 62 -10.14 11.82 24.62
C ASN A 62 -11.57 11.34 24.43
N ARG A 63 -11.86 10.10 24.85
CA ARG A 63 -13.26 9.70 25.03
C ARG A 63 -13.85 10.64 26.07
N GLY A 64 -14.76 11.51 25.65
CA GLY A 64 -15.69 12.14 26.56
C GLY A 64 -16.33 11.03 27.40
N CYS A 65 -16.54 11.30 28.67
CA CYS A 65 -17.13 10.31 29.54
C CYS A 65 -18.58 10.02 29.08
N SER A 66 -18.89 8.75 28.87
CA SER A 66 -20.25 8.32 28.51
C SER A 66 -21.14 8.26 29.77
N ARG A 67 -22.41 8.65 29.60
CA ARG A 67 -23.39 8.70 30.70
C ARG A 67 -23.59 7.35 31.39
N HIS A 68 -23.26 6.24 30.71
CA HIS A 68 -23.42 4.88 31.21
C HIS A 68 -22.46 4.50 32.36
N HIS A 69 -21.31 5.17 32.49
CA HIS A 69 -20.33 4.83 33.55
C HIS A 69 -20.11 5.92 34.58
N GLY A 70 -20.73 7.10 34.41
CA GLY A 70 -20.58 8.23 35.33
C GLY A 70 -19.16 8.80 35.28
N CYS A 71 -19.04 10.10 35.00
CA CYS A 71 -17.74 10.74 34.99
C CYS A 71 -17.33 10.86 36.45
N ARG A 72 -16.36 10.06 36.90
CA ARG A 72 -15.73 10.29 38.19
C ARG A 72 -15.17 11.71 38.12
N GLN A 73 -15.84 12.64 38.80
CA GLN A 73 -15.49 14.05 38.81
C GLN A 73 -14.00 14.17 39.16
N GLY A 74 -13.21 14.59 38.18
CA GLY A 74 -11.76 14.56 38.31
C GLY A 74 -11.05 14.98 37.04
N GLY A 75 -11.25 16.25 36.65
CA GLY A 75 -10.25 16.95 35.83
C GLY A 75 -10.66 17.25 34.39
N MET A 76 -11.66 18.09 34.20
CA MET A 76 -11.68 18.98 33.03
C MET A 76 -11.02 20.30 33.48
N LYS A 77 -9.72 20.45 33.21
CA LYS A 77 -9.11 21.78 33.11
C LYS A 77 -9.23 22.19 31.65
N VAL A 78 -10.07 23.19 31.40
CA VAL A 78 -10.03 24.01 30.19
C VAL A 78 -8.76 24.85 30.23
#